data_AF-H9GH72-F1
#
_entry.id   AF-H9GH72-F1
#
_cell.length_a   1.000
_cell.length_b   1.000
_cell.length_c   1.000
_cell.angle_alpha   90.00
_cell.angle_beta   90.00
_cell.angle_gamma   90.00
#
_symmetry.space_group_name_H-M   'P 1'
#
loop_
_entity.id
_entity.type
_entity.pdbx_description
1 polymer ?
#
loop_
_entity_poly.entity_id
_entity_poly.type
_entity_poly.pdbx_seq_one_letter_code
_entity_poly.pdbx_strand_id
1 'polypeptide(L)'
;MWILRDVIPKRTAPAFGLRNMGTHLKHIPICPPCGIFLPSNHLFLLPLPGLCGHRGVSAPNTTVPKGKIVGGNKSWPGAWPWLVSVWLNGELMCGGVLVGDAWVLTAAHCFTGSRNELAWSVVLGDYDLTKLDEGERIVPVSRILSHPKFNPKTFHNDMALLELSSPVSPSPWVTPVCLPEHPTELDTGTLCYIIGWGSLYEDGPAADVVMEARVPILAQDTCRSALGSQLFTSAMFCAGYLSGGIDSCQGDSGGPLTCWDPASERYKLYGITSWGDGCGERGKPGVYTRVAAFTDWIQQQMEKSPSSREPTCFEMLALAELSPEKQQAELSHLCAFYTQLCSPSASPAACTHAADEKCKAKRQQCGNPPVKMLSRCLLLVSLCMPIHPPALPSAPAPESRCPGLNASAQQVSSVRELYRWILQVPESDLAMIFQEVLVDLASKNAKGLYQARVRATVGHKGTTFAGLIGLENDSLYRSMPGLIALALENGEPLGLPVKTGSKG
;
A
#
# COMPACT_ATOMS: atom_id res chain seq x y z
N MET A 1 -10.44 14.34 45.76
CA MET A 1 -10.97 13.16 46.50
C MET A 1 -12.48 13.19 46.40
N TRP A 2 -13.05 12.54 45.39
CA TRP A 2 -14.36 11.88 45.41
C TRP A 2 -14.31 10.83 44.30
N ILE A 3 -14.50 9.59 44.72
CA ILE A 3 -14.47 8.36 43.95
C ILE A 3 -15.88 8.15 43.40
N LEU A 4 -16.02 7.87 42.11
CA LEU A 4 -17.20 7.19 41.57
C LEU A 4 -16.73 5.89 40.91
N ARG A 5 -16.99 4.81 41.65
CA ARG A 5 -16.93 3.42 41.20
C ARG A 5 -18.13 3.13 40.30
N ASP A 6 -17.86 2.32 39.27
CA ASP A 6 -18.78 1.40 38.60
C ASP A 6 -20.04 1.96 37.92
N VAL A 7 -19.97 2.16 36.60
CA VAL A 7 -20.88 1.52 35.63
C VAL A 7 -20.12 1.27 34.31
N ILE A 8 -19.39 0.15 34.23
CA ILE A 8 -19.28 -0.60 32.97
C ILE A 8 -19.75 -2.01 33.31
N PRO A 9 -20.83 -2.53 32.69
CA PRO A 9 -21.35 -3.84 33.00
C PRO A 9 -20.28 -4.89 32.69
N LYS A 10 -20.07 -5.82 33.63
CA LYS A 10 -19.35 -7.08 33.43
C LYS A 10 -19.98 -7.83 32.26
N ARG A 11 -19.45 -7.63 31.05
CA ARG A 11 -19.46 -8.62 29.99
C ARG A 11 -18.01 -9.00 29.75
N THR A 12 -17.74 -10.29 29.89
CA THR A 12 -16.49 -10.96 29.57
C THR A 12 -15.87 -10.37 28.29
N ALA A 13 -14.70 -9.75 28.42
CA ALA A 13 -13.88 -9.38 27.27
C ALA A 13 -13.46 -10.66 26.52
N PRO A 14 -13.48 -10.68 25.18
CA PRO A 14 -13.04 -11.86 24.45
C PRO A 14 -11.53 -12.06 24.65
N ALA A 15 -11.15 -13.29 24.99
CA ALA A 15 -9.78 -13.75 24.83
C ALA A 15 -9.51 -13.89 23.32
N PHE A 16 -8.52 -13.17 22.79
CA PHE A 16 -8.02 -13.42 21.44
C PHE A 16 -7.14 -14.67 21.46
N GLY A 17 -7.68 -15.80 21.00
CA GLY A 17 -6.96 -17.05 20.84
C GLY A 17 -6.53 -17.26 19.39
N LEU A 18 -5.23 -17.43 19.16
CA LEU A 18 -4.69 -18.02 17.93
C LEU A 18 -4.85 -19.55 18.04
N ARG A 19 -5.72 -20.17 17.25
CA ARG A 19 -5.73 -21.63 17.07
C ARG A 19 -5.98 -22.06 15.63
N ASN A 20 -5.17 -23.05 15.24
CA ASN A 20 -5.29 -24.08 14.21
C ASN A 20 -5.01 -23.72 12.74
N MET A 21 -3.78 -24.01 12.31
CA MET A 21 -3.53 -24.69 11.04
C MET A 21 -2.88 -26.05 11.32
N GLY A 22 -3.67 -27.11 11.24
CA GLY A 22 -3.23 -28.49 11.29
C GLY A 22 -3.06 -29.06 9.87
N THR A 23 -1.84 -29.48 9.57
CA THR A 23 -1.46 -30.64 8.74
C THR A 23 -2.27 -30.94 7.47
N HIS A 24 -1.69 -30.66 6.31
CA HIS A 24 -1.68 -31.60 5.18
C HIS A 24 -0.44 -31.37 4.30
N LEU A 25 0.59 -32.19 4.51
CA LEU A 25 1.68 -32.41 3.55
C LEU A 25 1.11 -33.11 2.31
N LYS A 26 1.42 -32.59 1.11
CA LYS A 26 1.65 -33.40 -0.11
C LYS A 26 2.32 -32.59 -1.24
N HIS A 27 3.49 -33.10 -1.63
CA HIS A 27 4.25 -32.95 -2.88
C HIS A 27 4.64 -31.55 -3.40
N ILE A 28 5.89 -31.20 -3.10
CA ILE A 28 6.71 -30.20 -3.80
C ILE A 28 7.36 -30.88 -5.03
N PRO A 29 7.18 -30.40 -6.28
CA PRO A 29 8.07 -30.75 -7.37
C PRO A 29 9.35 -29.91 -7.30
N ILE A 30 10.48 -30.59 -7.50
CA ILE A 30 11.86 -30.09 -7.45
C ILE A 30 12.13 -29.20 -8.66
N CYS A 31 12.56 -27.95 -8.45
CA CYS A 31 13.16 -27.12 -9.52
C CYS A 31 14.63 -27.52 -9.74
N PRO A 32 15.11 -27.66 -10.99
CA PRO A 32 16.53 -27.81 -11.30
C PRO A 32 17.29 -26.47 -11.18
N PRO A 33 18.64 -26.48 -11.06
CA PRO A 33 19.43 -25.35 -10.58
C PRO A 33 19.65 -24.24 -11.64
N CYS A 34 19.63 -23.00 -11.17
CA CYS A 34 20.01 -21.80 -11.92
C CYS A 34 21.51 -21.82 -12.28
N GLY A 35 21.81 -21.86 -13.58
CA GLY A 35 23.13 -21.58 -14.13
C GLY A 35 23.24 -20.11 -14.57
N ILE A 36 24.37 -19.50 -14.23
CA ILE A 36 24.79 -18.15 -14.59
C ILE A 36 25.05 -18.06 -16.11
N PHE A 37 24.49 -17.06 -16.80
CA PHE A 37 25.03 -16.59 -18.08
C PHE A 37 24.83 -15.06 -18.23
N LEU A 38 25.94 -14.37 -18.49
CA LEU A 38 26.02 -13.02 -19.07
C LEU A 38 26.97 -13.13 -20.29
N PRO A 39 26.95 -12.19 -21.24
CA PRO A 39 25.91 -11.97 -22.24
C PRO A 39 26.49 -12.13 -23.65
N SER A 40 25.66 -12.33 -24.68
CA SER A 40 26.03 -11.99 -26.06
C SER A 40 24.78 -11.83 -26.93
N ASN A 41 24.70 -10.64 -27.53
CA ASN A 41 23.94 -10.26 -28.72
C ASN A 41 22.90 -11.27 -29.22
N HIS A 42 21.61 -10.92 -29.12
CA HIS A 42 20.68 -11.00 -30.25
C HIS A 42 19.37 -10.29 -29.93
N LEU A 43 19.06 -9.29 -30.78
CA LEU A 43 17.78 -8.63 -31.05
C LEU A 43 16.91 -8.22 -29.84
N PHE A 44 16.70 -6.91 -29.74
CA PHE A 44 15.50 -6.32 -29.16
C PHE A 44 14.26 -7.04 -29.73
N LEU A 45 13.73 -8.01 -28.99
CA LEU A 45 12.34 -8.39 -29.08
C LEU A 45 11.57 -7.25 -28.41
N LEU A 46 10.99 -6.39 -29.24
CA LEU A 46 9.93 -5.48 -28.84
C LEU A 46 8.91 -6.27 -28.00
N PRO A 47 8.45 -5.76 -26.85
CA PRO A 47 7.40 -6.43 -26.09
C PRO A 47 6.20 -6.66 -27.02
N LEU A 48 5.76 -7.91 -27.12
CA LEU A 48 4.50 -8.26 -27.77
C LEU A 48 3.39 -7.31 -27.28
N PRO A 49 2.49 -6.82 -28.15
CA PRO A 49 1.36 -5.99 -27.73
C PRO A 49 0.60 -6.72 -26.60
N GLY A 50 0.78 -6.21 -25.38
CA GLY A 50 0.62 -6.98 -24.14
C GLY A 50 -0.83 -7.32 -23.82
N LEU A 51 -1.04 -8.43 -23.12
CA LEU A 51 -2.32 -8.89 -22.60
C LEU A 51 -2.91 -7.90 -21.58
N CYS A 52 -3.52 -6.80 -22.03
CA CYS A 52 -4.29 -5.92 -21.16
C CYS A 52 -5.79 -6.25 -21.19
N GLY A 53 -6.50 -5.90 -20.12
CA GLY A 53 -7.96 -5.88 -20.08
C GLY A 53 -8.64 -7.26 -20.10
N HIS A 54 -7.89 -8.32 -19.79
CA HIS A 54 -8.41 -9.69 -19.69
C HIS A 54 -8.85 -10.01 -18.27
N ARG A 55 -10.15 -10.22 -18.07
CA ARG A 55 -10.72 -10.59 -16.77
C ARG A 55 -10.34 -12.04 -16.44
N GLY A 56 -9.86 -12.31 -15.23
CA GLY A 56 -9.35 -13.64 -14.82
C GLY A 56 -10.41 -14.73 -14.61
N VAL A 57 -11.66 -14.49 -15.02
CA VAL A 57 -12.77 -15.45 -14.86
C VAL A 57 -13.46 -15.68 -16.19
N SER A 58 -13.42 -16.92 -16.68
CA SER A 58 -14.43 -17.41 -17.63
C SER A 58 -15.75 -17.49 -16.87
N ALA A 59 -16.74 -16.66 -17.24
CA ALA A 59 -18.02 -16.58 -16.55
C ALA A 59 -18.63 -17.98 -16.32
N PRO A 60 -18.81 -18.43 -15.06
CA PRO A 60 -19.62 -19.61 -14.80
C PRO A 60 -21.09 -19.22 -14.95
N ASN A 61 -21.82 -19.99 -15.75
CA ASN A 61 -23.26 -19.87 -15.96
C ASN A 61 -24.03 -20.42 -14.72
N THR A 62 -23.69 -19.94 -13.52
CA THR A 62 -24.20 -20.48 -12.26
C THR A 62 -24.72 -19.36 -11.36
N THR A 63 -26.04 -19.36 -11.18
CA THR A 63 -26.77 -18.51 -10.24
C THR A 63 -26.34 -18.82 -8.79
N VAL A 64 -25.56 -17.94 -8.18
CA VAL A 64 -25.24 -17.98 -6.74
C VAL A 64 -26.11 -16.93 -5.99
N PRO A 65 -26.61 -17.21 -4.77
CA PRO A 65 -27.69 -16.47 -4.13
C PRO A 65 -27.31 -15.04 -3.72
N LYS A 66 -28.30 -14.13 -3.82
CA LYS A 66 -28.24 -12.71 -3.45
C LYS A 66 -28.05 -12.52 -1.94
N GLY A 67 -26.86 -12.14 -1.52
CA GLY A 67 -26.64 -11.43 -0.26
C GLY A 67 -26.65 -9.93 -0.52
N LYS A 68 -27.68 -9.21 -0.06
CA LYS A 68 -27.77 -7.74 -0.19
C LYS A 68 -27.00 -7.08 0.94
N ILE A 69 -26.02 -6.24 0.63
CA ILE A 69 -25.83 -4.93 1.29
C ILE A 69 -25.27 -3.97 0.21
N VAL A 70 -25.92 -2.80 0.14
CA VAL A 70 -25.75 -1.66 -0.78
C VAL A 70 -25.05 -1.96 -2.13
N GLY A 71 -25.70 -2.83 -2.91
CA GLY A 71 -25.63 -2.81 -4.36
C GLY A 71 -24.56 -3.67 -5.07
N GLY A 72 -23.48 -4.04 -4.40
CA GLY A 72 -22.42 -4.88 -4.96
C GLY A 72 -22.54 -6.38 -4.63
N ASN A 73 -21.77 -7.20 -5.33
CA ASN A 73 -21.57 -8.63 -5.06
C ASN A 73 -20.09 -8.89 -4.73
N LYS A 74 -19.81 -9.96 -3.97
CA LYS A 74 -18.44 -10.46 -3.83
C LYS A 74 -17.90 -10.86 -5.21
N SER A 75 -16.69 -10.40 -5.52
CA SER A 75 -15.97 -10.82 -6.71
C SER A 75 -15.50 -12.26 -6.57
N TRP A 76 -15.20 -12.90 -7.70
CA TRP A 76 -14.37 -14.10 -7.69
C TRP A 76 -12.89 -13.72 -7.46
N PRO A 77 -12.12 -14.54 -6.72
CA PRO A 77 -10.67 -14.35 -6.63
C PRO A 77 -10.02 -14.30 -8.02
N GLY A 78 -9.13 -13.32 -8.24
CA GLY A 78 -8.45 -13.14 -9.52
C GLY A 78 -9.30 -12.58 -10.66
N ALA A 79 -10.59 -12.26 -10.43
CA ALA A 79 -11.43 -11.71 -11.50
C ALA A 79 -10.88 -10.39 -12.05
N TRP A 80 -10.32 -9.54 -11.19
CA TRP A 80 -9.87 -8.19 -11.55
C TRP A 80 -8.35 -8.05 -11.36
N PRO A 81 -7.54 -8.66 -12.25
CA PRO A 81 -6.09 -8.78 -12.05
C PRO A 81 -5.34 -7.43 -12.15
N TRP A 82 -6.01 -6.36 -12.55
CA TRP A 82 -5.48 -5.00 -12.55
C TRP A 82 -5.83 -4.22 -11.28
N LEU A 83 -6.71 -4.72 -10.42
CA LEU A 83 -7.03 -4.07 -9.15
C LEU A 83 -5.81 -4.16 -8.24
N VAL A 84 -5.46 -3.04 -7.61
CA VAL A 84 -4.41 -3.00 -6.60
C VAL A 84 -4.87 -2.23 -5.38
N SER A 85 -4.31 -2.57 -4.22
CA SER A 85 -4.51 -1.85 -2.97
C SER A 85 -3.29 -0.96 -2.66
N VAL A 86 -3.53 0.30 -2.28
CA VAL A 86 -2.48 1.32 -2.06
C VAL A 86 -2.39 1.63 -0.57
N TRP A 87 -1.22 1.37 -0.01
CA TRP A 87 -0.99 1.37 1.44
C TRP A 87 0.00 2.45 1.86
N LEU A 88 -0.27 3.11 2.98
CA LEU A 88 0.63 4.04 3.64
C LEU A 88 0.98 3.48 5.03
N ASN A 89 2.27 3.20 5.28
CA ASN A 89 2.73 2.64 6.56
C ASN A 89 1.96 1.39 7.05
N GLY A 90 1.46 0.58 6.12
CA GLY A 90 0.68 -0.63 6.45
C GLY A 90 -0.79 -0.38 6.75
N GLU A 91 -1.34 0.79 6.45
CA GLU A 91 -2.77 1.09 6.44
C GLU A 91 -3.27 1.26 4.99
N LEU A 92 -4.41 0.64 4.65
CA LEU A 92 -5.03 0.78 3.34
C LEU A 92 -5.59 2.19 3.20
N MET A 93 -5.09 2.93 2.21
CA MET A 93 -5.50 4.32 1.98
C MET A 93 -6.49 4.44 0.83
N CYS A 94 -6.19 3.75 -0.28
CA CYS A 94 -6.91 3.88 -1.53
C CYS A 94 -6.81 2.59 -2.35
N GLY A 95 -7.69 2.44 -3.33
CA GLY A 95 -7.50 1.54 -4.44
C GLY A 95 -6.56 2.13 -5.50
N GLY A 96 -6.21 1.31 -6.48
CA GLY A 96 -5.48 1.70 -7.67
C GLY A 96 -5.71 0.72 -8.81
N VAL A 97 -5.10 1.02 -9.95
CA VAL A 97 -5.28 0.26 -11.18
C VAL A 97 -3.94 0.06 -11.88
N LEU A 98 -3.53 -1.19 -12.10
CA LEU A 98 -2.34 -1.52 -12.89
C LEU A 98 -2.60 -1.21 -14.37
N VAL A 99 -1.79 -0.34 -14.96
CA VAL A 99 -1.91 0.11 -16.36
C VAL A 99 -0.67 -0.20 -17.21
N GLY A 100 0.36 -0.75 -16.58
CA GLY A 100 1.57 -1.27 -17.23
C GLY A 100 2.42 -2.00 -16.20
N ASP A 101 3.52 -2.60 -16.64
CA ASP A 101 4.31 -3.53 -15.80
C ASP A 101 4.84 -2.88 -14.51
N ALA A 102 5.12 -1.57 -14.52
CA ALA A 102 5.61 -0.83 -13.36
C ALA A 102 4.74 0.39 -13.00
N TRP A 103 3.52 0.46 -13.52
CA TRP A 103 2.72 1.68 -13.50
C TRP A 103 1.30 1.46 -12.99
N VAL A 104 0.92 2.23 -11.98
CA VAL A 104 -0.41 2.19 -11.35
C VAL A 104 -1.06 3.57 -11.42
N LEU A 105 -2.31 3.63 -11.88
CA LEU A 105 -3.16 4.81 -11.75
C LEU A 105 -3.97 4.77 -10.46
N THR A 106 -4.18 5.93 -9.85
CA THR A 106 -5.03 6.12 -8.66
C THR A 106 -5.44 7.59 -8.56
N ALA A 107 -6.12 7.98 -7.48
CA ALA A 107 -6.53 9.36 -7.24
C ALA A 107 -5.38 10.18 -6.61
N ALA A 108 -5.30 11.46 -6.95
CA ALA A 108 -4.29 12.35 -6.39
C ALA A 108 -4.56 12.70 -4.93
N HIS A 109 -5.84 12.76 -4.54
CA HIS A 109 -6.22 13.12 -3.17
C HIS A 109 -5.68 12.13 -2.13
N CYS A 110 -5.43 10.88 -2.51
CA CYS A 110 -4.81 9.84 -1.67
C CYS A 110 -3.46 10.30 -1.06
N PHE A 111 -2.72 11.17 -1.76
CA PHE A 111 -1.37 11.60 -1.37
C PHE A 111 -1.31 12.99 -0.74
N THR A 112 -2.46 13.60 -0.44
CA THR A 112 -2.52 14.94 0.17
C THR A 112 -1.95 14.96 1.60
N GLY A 113 -2.07 13.86 2.34
CA GLY A 113 -1.55 13.72 3.72
C GLY A 113 -0.07 13.32 3.83
N SER A 114 0.48 12.62 2.84
CA SER A 114 1.89 12.19 2.83
C SER A 114 2.40 11.98 1.40
N ARG A 115 3.49 12.65 1.06
CA ARG A 115 4.18 12.51 -0.24
C ARG A 115 5.50 11.75 -0.16
N ASN A 116 5.85 11.23 1.02
CA ASN A 116 7.09 10.48 1.20
C ASN A 116 6.94 9.09 0.56
N GLU A 117 7.51 8.90 -0.63
CA GLU A 117 7.36 7.70 -1.46
C GLU A 117 7.78 6.42 -0.71
N LEU A 118 8.79 6.52 0.15
CA LEU A 118 9.31 5.40 0.95
C LEU A 118 8.29 4.83 1.97
N ALA A 119 7.24 5.59 2.29
CA ALA A 119 6.18 5.14 3.20
C ALA A 119 5.04 4.39 2.47
N TRP A 120 5.06 4.36 1.14
CA TRP A 120 3.99 3.83 0.31
C TRP A 120 4.34 2.49 -0.32
N SER A 121 3.37 1.59 -0.37
CA SER A 121 3.47 0.32 -1.08
C SER A 121 2.16 0.01 -1.81
N VAL A 122 2.28 -0.72 -2.92
CA VAL A 122 1.14 -1.25 -3.66
C VAL A 122 1.12 -2.76 -3.45
N VAL A 123 -0.07 -3.33 -3.24
CA VAL A 123 -0.27 -4.79 -3.23
C VAL A 123 -1.09 -5.17 -4.45
N LEU A 124 -0.54 -6.10 -5.24
CA LEU A 124 -1.16 -6.64 -6.46
C LEU A 124 -1.64 -8.07 -6.21
N GLY A 125 -2.68 -8.51 -6.91
CA GLY A 125 -3.23 -9.88 -6.77
C GLY A 125 -3.95 -10.13 -5.44
N ASP A 126 -4.17 -9.07 -4.66
CA ASP A 126 -4.87 -9.07 -3.37
C ASP A 126 -6.37 -9.34 -3.60
N TYR A 127 -6.99 -10.15 -2.74
CA TYR A 127 -8.42 -10.44 -2.78
C TYR A 127 -9.07 -10.25 -1.41
N ASP A 128 -8.48 -10.79 -0.35
CA ASP A 128 -8.97 -10.82 1.03
C ASP A 128 -7.94 -10.17 1.96
N LEU A 129 -8.24 -8.94 2.38
CA LEU A 129 -7.36 -8.09 3.19
C LEU A 129 -7.00 -8.69 4.57
N THR A 130 -7.67 -9.77 4.97
CA THR A 130 -7.47 -10.42 6.27
C THR A 130 -6.42 -11.52 6.26
N LYS A 131 -5.92 -11.91 5.07
CA LYS A 131 -4.96 -13.00 4.90
C LYS A 131 -4.01 -12.72 3.73
N LEU A 132 -3.01 -13.59 3.56
CA LEU A 132 -2.12 -13.58 2.40
C LEU A 132 -2.74 -14.42 1.28
N ASP A 133 -2.99 -13.82 0.12
CA ASP A 133 -3.57 -14.52 -1.04
C ASP A 133 -2.52 -15.16 -1.97
N GLU A 134 -2.97 -16.14 -2.76
CA GLU A 134 -2.14 -16.72 -3.81
C GLU A 134 -1.90 -15.70 -4.92
N GLY A 135 -0.64 -15.44 -5.24
CA GLY A 135 -0.26 -14.43 -6.24
C GLY A 135 -0.19 -13.01 -5.70
N GLU A 136 -0.45 -12.81 -4.41
CA GLU A 136 -0.29 -11.51 -3.75
C GLU A 136 1.19 -11.06 -3.82
N ARG A 137 1.39 -9.81 -4.22
CA ARG A 137 2.73 -9.22 -4.30
C ARG A 137 2.73 -7.79 -3.78
N ILE A 138 3.54 -7.57 -2.73
CA ILE A 138 3.79 -6.25 -2.17
C ILE A 138 4.97 -5.62 -2.91
N VAL A 139 4.76 -4.46 -3.52
CA VAL A 139 5.79 -3.71 -4.26
C VAL A 139 5.87 -2.28 -3.72
N PRO A 140 7.05 -1.84 -3.24
CA PRO A 140 7.25 -0.45 -2.82
C PRO A 140 7.01 0.56 -3.95
N VAL A 141 6.57 1.76 -3.59
CA VAL A 141 6.41 2.87 -4.54
C VAL A 141 7.74 3.62 -4.70
N SER A 142 8.18 3.77 -5.94
CA SER A 142 9.40 4.49 -6.32
C SER A 142 9.16 5.98 -6.53
N ARG A 143 8.04 6.34 -7.18
CA ARG A 143 7.63 7.72 -7.44
C ARG A 143 6.12 7.88 -7.34
N ILE A 144 5.70 9.05 -6.85
CA ILE A 144 4.30 9.49 -6.82
C ILE A 144 4.19 10.73 -7.73
N LEU A 145 3.44 10.61 -8.82
CA LEU A 145 3.25 11.66 -9.82
C LEU A 145 1.79 12.11 -9.80
N SER A 146 1.44 13.03 -8.91
CA SER A 146 0.13 13.68 -8.96
C SER A 146 0.02 14.59 -10.18
N HIS A 147 -1.15 14.64 -10.82
CA HIS A 147 -1.36 15.53 -11.94
C HIS A 147 -1.09 16.99 -11.51
N PRO A 148 -0.29 17.77 -12.28
CA PRO A 148 0.19 19.09 -11.84
C PRO A 148 -0.91 20.12 -11.66
N LYS A 149 -2.06 19.91 -12.33
CA LYS A 149 -3.26 20.76 -12.20
C LYS A 149 -4.31 20.20 -11.24
N PHE A 150 -3.94 19.24 -10.38
CA PHE A 150 -4.84 18.73 -9.35
C PHE A 150 -5.22 19.83 -8.37
N ASN A 151 -6.51 19.99 -8.10
CA ASN A 151 -7.02 20.93 -7.12
C ASN A 151 -7.71 20.18 -5.97
N PRO A 152 -7.13 20.15 -4.75
CA PRO A 152 -7.68 19.39 -3.62
C PRO A 152 -9.00 19.94 -3.07
N LYS A 153 -9.41 21.16 -3.45
CA LYS A 153 -10.69 21.74 -3.02
C LYS A 153 -11.87 21.35 -3.91
N THR A 154 -11.60 21.11 -5.19
CA THR A 154 -12.64 20.82 -6.20
C THR A 154 -12.51 19.41 -6.76
N PHE A 155 -11.46 18.68 -6.38
CA PHE A 155 -11.07 17.39 -6.98
C PHE A 155 -10.86 17.46 -8.50
N HIS A 156 -10.69 18.67 -9.06
CA HIS A 156 -10.38 18.82 -10.47
C HIS A 156 -9.02 18.21 -10.79
N ASN A 157 -8.95 17.38 -11.84
CA ASN A 157 -7.78 16.57 -12.22
C ASN A 157 -7.26 15.67 -11.10
N ASP A 158 -8.17 15.01 -10.37
CA ASP A 158 -7.85 14.08 -9.30
C ASP A 158 -7.33 12.75 -9.86
N MET A 159 -6.07 12.76 -10.29
CA MET A 159 -5.35 11.62 -10.86
C MET A 159 -3.88 11.66 -10.43
N ALA A 160 -3.36 10.50 -10.06
CA ALA A 160 -1.95 10.29 -9.82
C ALA A 160 -1.48 9.00 -10.48
N LEU A 161 -0.21 9.00 -10.87
CA LEU A 161 0.50 7.84 -11.40
C LEU A 161 1.58 7.43 -10.39
N LEU A 162 1.62 6.14 -10.06
CA LEU A 162 2.65 5.55 -9.21
C LEU A 162 3.59 4.73 -10.07
N GLU A 163 4.89 4.98 -9.93
CA GLU A 163 5.91 4.09 -10.44
C GLU A 163 6.29 3.10 -9.35
N LEU A 164 6.22 1.81 -9.66
CA LEU A 164 6.63 0.73 -8.78
C LEU A 164 8.17 0.61 -8.75
N SER A 165 8.74 0.18 -7.63
CA SER A 165 10.20 0.00 -7.50
C SER A 165 10.76 -1.14 -8.35
N SER A 166 9.91 -2.04 -8.82
CA SER A 166 10.26 -3.10 -9.76
C SER A 166 9.07 -3.42 -10.67
N PRO A 167 9.31 -3.74 -11.95
CA PRO A 167 8.26 -4.18 -12.84
C PRO A 167 7.68 -5.52 -12.37
N VAL A 168 6.39 -5.70 -12.59
CA VAL A 168 5.64 -6.89 -12.21
C VAL A 168 5.43 -7.77 -13.44
N SER A 169 5.74 -9.05 -13.28
CA SER A 169 5.55 -10.03 -14.36
C SER A 169 4.07 -10.42 -14.46
N PRO A 170 3.50 -10.50 -15.68
CA PRO A 170 2.13 -10.94 -15.88
C PRO A 170 1.87 -12.33 -15.27
N SER A 171 0.72 -12.48 -14.63
CA SER A 171 0.23 -13.75 -14.06
C SER A 171 -1.31 -13.79 -14.11
N PRO A 172 -1.96 -14.94 -13.84
CA PRO A 172 -3.43 -14.99 -13.77
C PRO A 172 -4.05 -13.99 -12.78
N TRP A 173 -3.29 -13.58 -11.76
CA TRP A 173 -3.71 -12.66 -10.69
C TRP A 173 -3.30 -11.21 -10.96
N VAL A 174 -2.36 -10.99 -11.88
CA VAL A 174 -1.74 -9.68 -12.12
C VAL A 174 -1.56 -9.45 -13.62
N THR A 175 -2.43 -8.63 -14.20
CA THR A 175 -2.31 -8.15 -15.58
C THR A 175 -2.89 -6.74 -15.69
N PRO A 176 -2.32 -5.87 -16.52
CA PRO A 176 -2.80 -4.49 -16.63
C PRO A 176 -4.18 -4.40 -17.28
N VAL A 177 -4.92 -3.34 -16.97
CA VAL A 177 -6.12 -2.95 -17.74
C VAL A 177 -5.71 -2.19 -19.00
N CYS A 178 -6.53 -2.25 -20.05
CA CYS A 178 -6.28 -1.42 -21.23
C CYS A 178 -6.67 0.05 -20.94
N LEU A 179 -5.86 0.98 -21.43
CA LEU A 179 -6.22 2.40 -21.47
C LEU A 179 -7.06 2.70 -22.73
N PRO A 180 -7.93 3.71 -22.69
CA PRO A 180 -8.63 4.17 -23.87
C PRO A 180 -7.64 4.85 -24.84
N GLU A 181 -7.78 4.56 -26.14
CA GLU A 181 -6.88 5.08 -27.18
C GLU A 181 -7.16 6.53 -27.55
N HIS A 182 -8.41 6.97 -27.34
CA HIS A 182 -8.89 8.29 -27.69
C HIS A 182 -9.78 8.84 -26.57
N PRO A 183 -9.99 10.17 -26.51
CA PRO A 183 -10.97 10.82 -25.63
C PRO A 183 -12.41 10.51 -26.07
N THR A 184 -12.74 9.24 -26.31
CA THR A 184 -14.08 8.78 -26.66
C THR A 184 -14.93 8.80 -25.40
N GLU A 185 -16.03 9.54 -25.45
CA GLU A 185 -17.02 9.52 -24.39
C GLU A 185 -17.82 8.22 -24.46
N LEU A 186 -18.08 7.63 -23.29
CA LEU A 186 -18.99 6.50 -23.18
C LEU A 186 -20.43 6.97 -23.37
N ASP A 187 -21.22 6.17 -24.07
CA ASP A 187 -22.65 6.42 -24.20
C ASP A 187 -23.35 6.35 -22.84
N THR A 188 -24.31 7.26 -22.64
CA THR A 188 -25.16 7.25 -21.43
C THR A 188 -25.88 5.90 -21.31
N GLY A 189 -25.88 5.34 -20.11
CA GLY A 189 -26.47 4.02 -19.83
C GLY A 189 -25.51 2.85 -20.05
N THR A 190 -24.30 3.07 -20.60
CA THR A 190 -23.27 2.03 -20.68
C THR A 190 -22.99 1.48 -19.28
N LEU A 191 -23.08 0.15 -19.13
CA LEU A 191 -22.85 -0.51 -17.86
C LEU A 191 -21.36 -0.80 -17.68
N CYS A 192 -20.79 -0.26 -16.61
CA CYS A 192 -19.39 -0.43 -16.23
C CYS A 192 -19.29 -1.06 -14.84
N TYR A 193 -18.12 -1.60 -14.53
CA TYR A 193 -17.81 -2.18 -13.24
C TYR A 193 -17.02 -1.21 -12.37
N ILE A 194 -17.48 -1.06 -11.13
CA ILE A 194 -16.71 -0.49 -10.03
C ILE A 194 -16.27 -1.64 -9.12
N ILE A 195 -15.01 -1.59 -8.69
CA ILE A 195 -14.37 -2.69 -7.97
C ILE A 195 -13.51 -2.12 -6.83
N GLY A 196 -13.57 -2.73 -5.65
CA GLY A 196 -12.73 -2.32 -4.53
C GLY A 196 -13.05 -3.01 -3.19
N TRP A 197 -12.50 -2.46 -2.12
CA TRP A 197 -12.67 -2.92 -0.73
C TRP A 197 -13.31 -1.86 0.16
N GLY A 198 -13.92 -0.83 -0.45
CA GLY A 198 -14.50 0.28 0.27
C GLY A 198 -15.64 -0.14 1.21
N SER A 199 -16.04 0.81 2.05
CA SER A 199 -17.10 0.62 3.02
C SER A 199 -18.38 0.11 2.37
N LEU A 200 -19.00 -0.89 3.00
CA LEU A 200 -20.20 -1.55 2.46
C LEU A 200 -21.45 -0.64 2.46
N TYR A 201 -21.39 0.48 3.18
CA TYR A 201 -22.35 1.57 3.22
C TYR A 201 -21.68 2.78 3.89
N GLU A 202 -22.30 3.96 3.80
CA GLU A 202 -21.78 5.18 4.43
C GLU A 202 -21.57 4.99 5.94
N ASP A 203 -20.38 5.36 6.44
CA ASP A 203 -19.93 5.11 7.82
C ASP A 203 -19.95 3.63 8.26
N GLY A 204 -20.02 2.71 7.30
CA GLY A 204 -19.99 1.27 7.49
C GLY A 204 -18.58 0.66 7.49
N PRO A 205 -18.45 -0.63 7.86
CA PRO A 205 -17.16 -1.32 7.83
C PRO A 205 -16.66 -1.47 6.39
N ALA A 206 -15.33 -1.45 6.23
CA ALA A 206 -14.65 -1.83 5.00
C ALA A 206 -14.95 -3.29 4.64
N ALA A 207 -14.88 -3.62 3.35
CA ALA A 207 -15.04 -4.99 2.90
C ALA A 207 -13.75 -5.78 3.13
N ASP A 208 -13.87 -6.96 3.75
CA ASP A 208 -12.72 -7.87 3.91
C ASP A 208 -12.25 -8.42 2.56
N VAL A 209 -13.16 -8.60 1.61
CA VAL A 209 -12.88 -9.19 0.28
C VAL A 209 -13.26 -8.23 -0.85
N VAL A 210 -12.67 -8.42 -2.03
CA VAL A 210 -13.00 -7.62 -3.22
C VAL A 210 -14.49 -7.69 -3.53
N MET A 211 -15.09 -6.51 -3.64
CA MET A 211 -16.47 -6.30 -4.06
C MET A 211 -16.51 -5.78 -5.50
N GLU A 212 -17.55 -6.14 -6.25
CA GLU A 212 -17.83 -5.63 -7.58
C GLU A 212 -19.29 -5.18 -7.73
N ALA A 213 -19.53 -4.09 -8.45
CA ALA A 213 -20.89 -3.66 -8.79
C ALA A 213 -20.96 -3.10 -10.22
N ARG A 214 -22.14 -3.19 -10.84
CA ARG A 214 -22.40 -2.61 -12.16
C ARG A 214 -23.15 -1.29 -12.04
N VAL A 215 -22.57 -0.24 -12.62
CA VAL A 215 -23.13 1.12 -12.62
C VAL A 215 -23.28 1.66 -14.05
N PRO A 216 -24.39 2.33 -14.38
CA PRO A 216 -24.55 2.98 -15.67
C PRO A 216 -23.83 4.32 -15.70
N ILE A 217 -23.26 4.68 -16.84
CA ILE A 217 -22.79 6.04 -17.09
C ILE A 217 -23.98 7.01 -17.15
N LEU A 218 -23.88 8.15 -16.46
CA LEU A 218 -24.90 9.19 -16.47
C LEU A 218 -24.56 10.29 -17.47
N ALA A 219 -25.60 10.92 -18.03
CA ALA A 219 -25.45 12.08 -18.88
C ALA A 219 -24.82 13.26 -18.10
N GLN A 220 -23.97 14.04 -18.78
CA GLN A 220 -23.23 15.15 -18.17
C GLN A 220 -24.16 16.20 -17.55
N ASP A 221 -25.31 16.49 -18.17
CA ASP A 221 -26.27 17.46 -17.62
C ASP A 221 -27.00 16.91 -16.39
N THR A 222 -27.30 15.61 -16.37
CA THR A 222 -27.85 14.94 -15.19
C THR A 222 -26.90 15.05 -13.99
N CYS A 223 -25.61 14.83 -14.21
CA CYS A 223 -24.57 15.06 -13.20
C CYS A 223 -24.56 16.50 -12.67
N ARG A 224 -24.56 17.48 -13.57
CA ARG A 224 -24.57 18.91 -13.20
C ARG A 224 -25.80 19.29 -12.39
N SER A 225 -26.95 18.74 -12.74
CA SER A 225 -28.19 18.96 -12.00
C SER A 225 -28.17 18.33 -10.62
N ALA A 226 -27.56 17.14 -10.48
CA ALA A 226 -27.45 16.42 -9.22
C ALA A 226 -26.44 17.06 -8.24
N LEU A 227 -25.27 17.47 -8.73
CA LEU A 227 -24.11 17.87 -7.92
C LEU A 227 -23.86 19.39 -7.88
N GLY A 228 -24.59 20.16 -8.69
CA GLY A 228 -24.39 21.60 -8.86
C GLY A 228 -23.33 21.93 -9.92
N SER A 229 -23.62 22.94 -10.74
CA SER A 229 -22.82 23.29 -11.93
C SER A 229 -21.43 23.86 -11.65
N GLN A 230 -21.15 24.31 -10.43
CA GLN A 230 -19.88 24.97 -10.09
C GLN A 230 -18.73 24.00 -9.77
N LEU A 231 -19.04 22.74 -9.42
CA LEU A 231 -18.04 21.76 -9.01
C LEU A 231 -17.67 20.76 -10.13
N PHE A 232 -18.45 20.73 -11.20
CA PHE A 232 -18.36 19.67 -12.20
C PHE A 232 -17.69 20.14 -13.50
N THR A 233 -16.54 19.52 -13.82
CA THR A 233 -15.68 19.88 -14.97
C THR A 233 -15.75 18.82 -16.08
N SER A 234 -15.26 19.13 -17.30
CA SER A 234 -15.17 18.14 -18.39
C SER A 234 -14.22 16.97 -18.08
N ALA A 235 -13.30 17.15 -17.14
CA ALA A 235 -12.41 16.12 -16.63
C ALA A 235 -13.11 15.08 -15.72
N MET A 236 -14.41 15.24 -15.47
CA MET A 236 -15.20 14.37 -14.60
C MET A 236 -16.42 13.83 -15.36
N PHE A 237 -16.92 12.70 -14.87
CA PHE A 237 -18.24 12.16 -15.22
C PHE A 237 -18.81 11.43 -14.00
N CYS A 238 -20.12 11.13 -14.02
CA CYS A 238 -20.72 10.31 -12.97
C CYS A 238 -21.19 8.98 -13.53
N ALA A 239 -21.25 8.01 -12.63
CA ALA A 239 -21.89 6.74 -12.87
C ALA A 239 -22.67 6.35 -11.62
N GLY A 240 -23.68 5.51 -11.80
CA GLY A 240 -24.51 5.01 -10.70
C GLY A 240 -25.99 5.25 -10.93
N TYR A 241 -26.78 4.94 -9.91
CA TYR A 241 -28.23 5.01 -9.99
C TYR A 241 -28.73 6.19 -9.15
N LEU A 242 -29.45 7.12 -9.78
CA LEU A 242 -30.07 8.25 -9.05
C LEU A 242 -31.13 7.81 -8.04
N SER A 243 -31.60 6.57 -8.10
CA SER A 243 -32.43 5.97 -7.05
C SER A 243 -31.67 5.78 -5.73
N GLY A 244 -30.34 5.90 -5.73
CA GLY A 244 -29.47 5.46 -4.66
C GLY A 244 -29.29 3.94 -4.66
N GLY A 245 -28.66 3.43 -3.61
CA GLY A 245 -28.27 2.03 -3.51
C GLY A 245 -26.84 1.85 -4.00
N ILE A 246 -26.63 1.37 -5.22
CA ILE A 246 -25.28 0.99 -5.69
C ILE A 246 -24.38 2.22 -5.89
N ASP A 247 -23.23 2.24 -5.21
CA ASP A 247 -22.21 3.30 -5.33
C ASP A 247 -20.81 2.82 -4.88
N SER A 248 -19.77 3.59 -5.19
CA SER A 248 -18.44 3.47 -4.57
C SER A 248 -18.43 4.23 -3.23
N CYS A 249 -17.61 3.79 -2.26
CA CYS A 249 -17.59 4.40 -0.93
C CYS A 249 -16.18 4.59 -0.36
N GLN A 250 -16.06 4.98 0.92
CA GLN A 250 -14.75 5.25 1.53
C GLN A 250 -13.84 4.01 1.42
N GLY A 251 -12.62 4.20 0.91
CA GLY A 251 -11.67 3.11 0.63
C GLY A 251 -11.65 2.65 -0.83
N ASP A 252 -12.69 2.94 -1.63
CA ASP A 252 -12.68 2.72 -3.08
C ASP A 252 -12.00 3.85 -3.86
N SER A 253 -11.67 4.97 -3.20
CA SER A 253 -10.94 6.10 -3.78
C SER A 253 -9.71 5.63 -4.55
N GLY A 254 -9.52 6.12 -5.77
CA GLY A 254 -8.43 5.70 -6.64
C GLY A 254 -8.65 4.36 -7.36
N GLY A 255 -9.69 3.60 -6.99
CA GLY A 255 -10.08 2.35 -7.64
C GLY A 255 -10.65 2.54 -9.06
N PRO A 256 -10.78 1.44 -9.82
CA PRO A 256 -11.18 1.49 -11.21
C PRO A 256 -12.69 1.58 -11.43
N LEU A 257 -13.08 2.37 -12.44
CA LEU A 257 -14.29 2.16 -13.22
C LEU A 257 -13.90 1.61 -14.60
N THR A 258 -14.16 0.33 -14.83
CA THR A 258 -13.83 -0.38 -16.09
C THR A 258 -15.07 -0.73 -16.89
N CYS A 259 -14.98 -0.62 -18.21
CA CYS A 259 -16.09 -0.95 -19.11
C CYS A 259 -15.61 -1.97 -20.15
N TRP A 260 -16.49 -2.89 -20.50
CA TRP A 260 -16.24 -3.82 -21.60
C TRP A 260 -16.33 -3.05 -22.92
N ASP A 261 -15.28 -3.15 -23.74
CA ASP A 261 -15.27 -2.61 -25.09
C ASP A 261 -15.52 -3.74 -26.10
N PRO A 262 -16.70 -3.80 -26.75
CA PRO A 262 -17.00 -4.85 -27.72
C PRO A 262 -16.09 -4.85 -28.94
N ALA A 263 -15.50 -3.71 -29.32
CA ALA A 263 -14.65 -3.62 -30.50
C ALA A 263 -13.29 -4.31 -30.28
N SER A 264 -12.75 -4.21 -29.08
CA SER A 264 -11.45 -4.78 -28.70
C SER A 264 -11.55 -6.10 -27.94
N GLU A 265 -12.78 -6.50 -27.56
CA GLU A 265 -13.08 -7.62 -26.67
C GLU A 265 -12.26 -7.60 -25.37
N ARG A 266 -12.09 -6.40 -24.81
CA ARG A 266 -11.28 -6.16 -23.61
C ARG A 266 -11.95 -5.16 -22.68
N TYR A 267 -11.60 -5.26 -21.39
CA TYR A 267 -11.92 -4.23 -20.43
C TYR A 267 -10.97 -3.04 -20.59
N LYS A 268 -11.55 -1.84 -20.67
CA LYS A 268 -10.84 -0.56 -20.70
C LYS A 268 -11.15 0.25 -19.45
N LEU A 269 -10.17 1.01 -18.97
CA LEU A 269 -10.31 1.89 -17.82
C LEU A 269 -10.83 3.26 -18.24
N TYR A 270 -12.04 3.62 -17.82
CA TYR A 270 -12.65 4.89 -18.19
C TYR A 270 -12.69 5.90 -17.04
N GLY A 271 -12.74 5.42 -15.80
CA GLY A 271 -12.81 6.27 -14.61
C GLY A 271 -11.87 5.83 -13.50
N ILE A 272 -11.43 6.81 -12.72
CA ILE A 272 -10.82 6.61 -11.40
C ILE A 272 -11.80 7.15 -10.37
N THR A 273 -12.16 6.35 -9.36
CA THR A 273 -13.05 6.78 -8.26
C THR A 273 -12.46 7.99 -7.54
N SER A 274 -13.19 9.10 -7.49
CA SER A 274 -12.68 10.38 -6.98
C SER A 274 -13.43 10.86 -5.74
N TRP A 275 -14.72 11.17 -5.87
CA TRP A 275 -15.53 11.69 -4.76
C TRP A 275 -17.03 11.43 -4.98
N GLY A 276 -17.82 11.71 -3.94
CA GLY A 276 -19.29 11.66 -3.96
C GLY A 276 -19.85 12.39 -2.75
N ASP A 277 -21.10 12.83 -2.84
CA ASP A 277 -21.82 13.39 -1.70
C ASP A 277 -22.48 12.23 -0.92
N GLY A 278 -21.78 11.68 0.07
CA GLY A 278 -22.19 10.44 0.74
C GLY A 278 -21.95 9.20 -0.13
N CYS A 279 -22.52 8.05 0.25
CA CYS A 279 -22.42 6.81 -0.53
C CYS A 279 -23.81 6.20 -0.79
N GLY A 280 -24.19 6.07 -2.07
CA GLY A 280 -25.44 5.40 -2.44
C GLY A 280 -26.70 6.15 -2.03
N GLU A 281 -26.58 7.46 -1.80
CA GLU A 281 -27.69 8.34 -1.49
C GLU A 281 -28.56 8.63 -2.72
N ARG A 282 -29.85 8.87 -2.50
CA ARG A 282 -30.78 9.18 -3.59
C ARG A 282 -30.44 10.54 -4.21
N GLY A 283 -30.32 10.56 -5.54
CA GLY A 283 -30.03 11.75 -6.32
C GLY A 283 -28.56 12.18 -6.31
N LYS A 284 -27.67 11.42 -5.66
CA LYS A 284 -26.25 11.75 -5.52
C LYS A 284 -25.41 10.62 -6.13
N PRO A 285 -25.01 10.73 -7.40
CA PRO A 285 -24.20 9.71 -8.05
C PRO A 285 -22.71 9.85 -7.68
N GLY A 286 -21.97 8.75 -7.77
CA GLY A 286 -20.51 8.75 -7.63
C GLY A 286 -19.82 9.48 -8.78
N VAL A 287 -18.74 10.21 -8.48
CA VAL A 287 -17.97 11.01 -9.43
C VAL A 287 -16.61 10.38 -9.68
N TYR A 288 -16.28 10.27 -10.96
CA TYR A 288 -15.07 9.64 -11.45
C TYR A 288 -14.24 10.62 -12.28
N THR A 289 -12.91 10.56 -12.11
CA THR A 289 -11.97 11.28 -12.99
C THR A 289 -11.95 10.58 -14.35
N ARG A 290 -12.19 11.34 -15.43
CA ARG A 290 -12.26 10.85 -16.82
C ARG A 290 -10.87 10.49 -17.33
N VAL A 291 -10.51 9.21 -17.36
CA VAL A 291 -9.17 8.74 -17.76
C VAL A 291 -8.82 9.16 -19.19
N ALA A 292 -9.79 9.12 -20.09
CA ALA A 292 -9.61 9.48 -21.49
C ALA A 292 -9.19 10.96 -21.70
N ALA A 293 -9.38 11.84 -20.71
CA ALA A 293 -8.91 13.23 -20.75
C ALA A 293 -7.42 13.39 -20.40
N PHE A 294 -6.76 12.33 -19.92
CA PHE A 294 -5.39 12.36 -19.41
C PHE A 294 -4.46 11.36 -20.10
N THR A 295 -4.90 10.67 -21.16
CA THR A 295 -4.11 9.64 -21.86
C THR A 295 -2.74 10.14 -22.30
N ASP A 296 -2.68 11.36 -22.86
CA ASP A 296 -1.42 11.98 -23.28
C ASP A 296 -0.47 12.21 -22.11
N TRP A 297 -1.00 12.69 -20.98
CA TRP A 297 -0.20 12.92 -19.77
C TRP A 297 0.29 11.60 -19.18
N ILE A 298 -0.56 10.57 -19.15
CA ILE A 298 -0.23 9.23 -18.67
C ILE A 298 0.92 8.64 -19.50
N GLN A 299 0.76 8.59 -20.82
CA GLN A 299 1.79 8.08 -21.74
C GLN A 299 3.10 8.86 -21.61
N GLN A 300 3.01 10.20 -21.59
CA GLN A 300 4.18 11.05 -21.41
C GLN A 300 4.92 10.76 -20.11
N GLN A 301 4.24 10.49 -18.99
CA GLN A 301 4.92 10.13 -17.75
C GLN A 301 5.54 8.73 -17.80
N MET A 302 4.84 7.77 -18.41
CA MET A 302 5.27 6.37 -18.51
C MET A 302 6.50 6.18 -19.42
N GLU A 303 6.66 7.04 -20.44
CA GLU A 303 7.73 6.93 -21.45
C GLU A 303 9.01 7.72 -21.09
N LYS A 304 9.00 8.51 -20.01
CA LYS A 304 10.17 9.32 -19.61
C LYS A 304 11.38 8.44 -19.30
N SER A 305 12.49 8.70 -20.00
CA SER A 305 13.78 8.08 -19.71
C SER A 305 14.31 8.51 -18.33
N PRO A 306 15.16 7.69 -17.67
CA PRO A 306 15.81 8.06 -16.40
C PRO A 306 16.53 9.42 -16.44
N SER A 307 17.13 9.78 -17.57
CA SER A 307 17.83 11.07 -17.75
C SER A 307 16.92 12.30 -17.90
N SER A 308 15.62 12.10 -18.11
CA SER A 308 14.62 13.16 -18.31
C SER A 308 13.70 13.38 -17.10
N ARG A 309 14.00 12.72 -15.98
CA ARG A 309 13.16 12.69 -14.78
C ARG A 309 14.01 12.77 -13.51
N GLU A 310 13.37 13.16 -12.41
CA GLU A 310 14.02 13.15 -11.10
C GLU A 310 14.40 11.72 -10.69
N PRO A 311 15.62 11.50 -10.16
CA PRO A 311 16.03 10.18 -9.69
C PRO A 311 15.24 9.75 -8.45
N THR A 312 14.92 8.46 -8.38
CA THR A 312 14.14 7.89 -7.27
C THR A 312 15.03 7.59 -6.08
N CYS A 313 14.44 7.44 -4.89
CA CYS A 313 15.23 7.01 -3.74
C CYS A 313 15.81 5.60 -3.91
N PHE A 314 15.13 4.71 -4.63
CA PHE A 314 15.66 3.39 -4.93
C PHE A 314 16.89 3.46 -5.84
N GLU A 315 16.88 4.33 -6.86
CA GLU A 315 18.04 4.56 -7.73
C GLU A 315 19.22 5.14 -6.94
N MET A 316 18.95 6.11 -6.06
CA MET A 316 19.97 6.73 -5.21
C MET A 316 20.57 5.76 -4.19
N LEU A 317 19.77 4.85 -3.64
CA LEU A 317 20.23 3.82 -2.70
C LEU A 317 21.01 2.72 -3.43
N ALA A 318 20.62 2.34 -4.65
CA ALA A 318 21.33 1.35 -5.45
C ALA A 318 22.78 1.76 -5.79
N LEU A 319 23.10 3.05 -5.78
CA LEU A 319 24.47 3.54 -5.94
C LEU A 319 25.45 2.99 -4.89
N ALA A 320 24.97 2.66 -3.69
CA ALA A 320 25.81 2.11 -2.62
C ALA A 320 26.34 0.69 -2.91
N GLU A 321 25.69 -0.03 -3.83
CA GLU A 321 26.05 -1.40 -4.22
C GLU A 321 27.05 -1.43 -5.40
N LEU A 322 27.43 -0.27 -5.95
CA LEU A 322 28.33 -0.16 -7.10
C LEU A 322 29.80 0.01 -6.69
N SER A 323 30.73 -0.34 -7.58
CA SER A 323 32.14 0.02 -7.40
C SER A 323 32.34 1.54 -7.44
N PRO A 324 33.37 2.11 -6.77
CA PRO A 324 33.57 3.56 -6.70
C PRO A 324 33.61 4.26 -8.07
N GLU A 325 34.21 3.62 -9.06
CA GLU A 325 34.30 4.12 -10.44
C GLU A 325 32.92 4.18 -11.12
N LYS A 326 32.09 3.14 -10.94
CA LYS A 326 30.73 3.08 -11.49
C LYS A 326 29.78 4.01 -10.75
N GLN A 327 29.96 4.17 -9.44
CA GLN A 327 29.13 5.03 -8.61
C GLN A 327 29.19 6.49 -9.07
N GLN A 328 30.37 7.00 -9.42
CA GLN A 328 30.52 8.38 -9.88
C GLN A 328 29.86 8.61 -11.26
N ALA A 329 30.01 7.65 -12.17
CA ALA A 329 29.40 7.72 -13.50
C ALA A 329 27.87 7.67 -13.41
N GLU A 330 27.32 6.73 -12.63
CA GLU A 330 25.87 6.57 -12.47
C GLU A 330 25.25 7.74 -11.71
N LEU A 331 25.92 8.26 -10.68
CA LEU A 331 25.48 9.47 -9.99
C LEU A 331 25.41 10.66 -10.97
N SER A 332 26.42 10.83 -11.82
CA SER A 332 26.43 11.90 -12.83
C SER A 332 25.27 11.75 -13.82
N HIS A 333 24.95 10.51 -14.21
CA HIS A 333 23.82 10.19 -15.08
C HIS A 333 22.47 10.51 -14.43
N LEU A 334 22.24 10.06 -13.19
CA LEU A 334 21.01 10.32 -12.43
C LEU A 334 20.82 11.82 -12.12
N CYS A 335 21.89 12.53 -11.79
CA CYS A 335 21.83 13.97 -11.47
C CYS A 335 21.68 14.86 -12.72
N ALA A 336 21.90 14.34 -13.93
CA ALA A 336 21.83 15.11 -15.18
C ALA A 336 20.46 15.75 -15.43
N PHE A 337 19.38 15.21 -14.85
CA PHE A 337 18.07 15.85 -14.89
C PHE A 337 18.08 17.25 -14.25
N TYR A 338 18.79 17.44 -13.13
CA TYR A 338 18.78 18.70 -12.40
C TYR A 338 19.47 19.84 -13.16
N THR A 339 20.41 19.52 -14.06
CA THR A 339 21.03 20.53 -14.93
C THR A 339 20.08 20.99 -16.04
N GLN A 340 19.13 20.14 -16.47
CA GLN A 340 18.11 20.49 -17.45
C GLN A 340 17.02 21.43 -16.89
N LEU A 341 16.78 21.42 -15.57
CA LEU A 341 15.80 22.28 -14.89
C LEU A 341 16.28 23.72 -14.65
N CYS A 342 17.42 24.08 -15.21
CA CYS A 342 18.12 25.32 -14.92
C CYS A 342 17.57 26.50 -15.73
N SER A 343 17.61 27.70 -15.14
CA SER A 343 17.14 28.91 -15.83
C SER A 343 18.03 29.23 -17.05
N PRO A 344 17.46 29.65 -18.20
CA PRO A 344 18.23 30.10 -19.36
C PRO A 344 19.16 31.28 -19.07
N SER A 345 18.89 32.03 -17.99
CA SER A 345 19.66 33.21 -17.58
C SER A 345 20.85 32.90 -16.66
N ALA A 346 21.04 31.64 -16.22
CA ALA A 346 22.11 31.25 -15.31
C ALA A 346 23.40 30.94 -16.05
N SER A 347 24.55 31.24 -15.44
CA SER A 347 25.84 30.82 -15.99
C SER A 347 26.00 29.29 -15.89
N PRO A 348 26.76 28.63 -16.81
CA PRO A 348 26.95 27.19 -16.78
C PRO A 348 27.48 26.67 -15.44
N ALA A 349 28.43 27.38 -14.82
CA ALA A 349 28.99 26.99 -13.53
C ALA A 349 27.98 27.10 -12.37
N ALA A 350 27.17 28.17 -12.33
CA ALA A 350 26.12 28.31 -11.34
C ALA A 350 25.03 27.23 -11.50
N CYS A 351 24.78 26.84 -12.75
CA CYS A 351 23.83 25.80 -13.11
C CYS A 351 24.25 24.41 -12.62
N THR A 352 25.50 24.02 -12.88
CA THR A 352 26.07 22.76 -12.39
C THR A 352 26.06 22.70 -10.86
N HIS A 353 26.49 23.78 -10.19
CA HIS A 353 26.49 23.83 -8.74
C HIS A 353 25.07 23.69 -8.15
N ALA A 354 24.08 24.38 -8.72
CA ALA A 354 22.68 24.27 -8.27
C ALA A 354 22.10 22.86 -8.49
N ALA A 355 22.48 22.21 -9.60
CA ALA A 355 22.08 20.84 -9.88
C ALA A 355 22.69 19.82 -8.90
N ASP A 356 23.99 19.98 -8.59
CA ASP A 356 24.70 19.13 -7.64
C ASP A 356 24.10 19.25 -6.23
N GLU A 357 23.79 20.47 -5.79
CA GLU A 357 23.16 20.70 -4.48
C GLU A 357 21.76 20.07 -4.40
N LYS A 358 20.94 20.17 -5.46
CA LYS A 358 19.64 19.46 -5.53
C LYS A 358 19.80 17.95 -5.48
N CYS A 359 20.76 17.41 -6.22
CA CYS A 359 20.99 15.98 -6.25
C CYS A 359 21.49 15.44 -4.90
N LYS A 360 22.37 16.19 -4.24
CA LYS A 360 22.84 15.89 -2.89
C LYS A 360 21.72 15.95 -1.85
N ALA A 361 20.85 16.95 -1.93
CA ALA A 361 19.67 17.04 -1.07
C ALA A 361 18.75 15.83 -1.23
N LYS A 362 18.48 15.41 -2.47
CA LYS A 362 17.69 14.20 -2.76
C LYS A 362 18.35 12.96 -2.14
N ARG A 363 19.67 12.80 -2.31
CA ARG A 363 20.42 11.67 -1.72
C ARG A 363 20.32 11.64 -0.20
N GLN A 364 20.45 12.78 0.46
CA GLN A 364 20.33 12.90 1.91
C GLN A 364 18.91 12.57 2.40
N GLN A 365 17.88 13.01 1.66
CA GLN A 365 16.49 12.65 1.94
C GLN A 365 16.27 11.14 1.88
N CYS A 366 16.89 10.45 0.91
CA CYS A 366 16.76 9.00 0.75
C CYS A 366 17.59 8.19 1.77
N GLY A 367 18.71 8.75 2.26
CA GLY A 367 19.62 8.08 3.20
C GLY A 367 19.12 7.99 4.65
N ASN A 368 18.02 8.66 5.00
CA ASN A 368 17.34 8.55 6.29
C ASN A 368 15.93 7.95 6.11
N PRO A 369 15.79 6.68 5.71
CA PRO A 369 14.48 6.06 5.65
C PRO A 369 13.84 6.07 7.05
N PRO A 370 12.53 6.32 7.18
CA PRO A 370 11.86 6.21 8.46
C PRO A 370 12.12 4.83 9.04
N VAL A 371 12.54 4.77 10.32
CA VAL A 371 12.99 3.57 11.06
C VAL A 371 12.00 2.38 10.96
N LYS A 372 10.73 2.62 10.59
CA LYS A 372 9.70 1.60 10.34
C LYS A 372 9.88 0.78 9.06
N MET A 373 10.65 1.25 8.07
CA MET A 373 10.85 0.55 6.79
C MET A 373 11.76 -0.70 6.92
N LEU A 374 12.69 -0.68 7.88
CA LEU A 374 13.63 -1.78 8.13
C LEU A 374 12.96 -3.03 8.74
N SER A 375 11.78 -2.89 9.37
CA SER A 375 11.15 -4.02 10.07
C SER A 375 10.47 -5.03 9.13
N ARG A 376 9.93 -4.59 7.98
CA ARG A 376 9.22 -5.49 7.04
C ARG A 376 10.10 -6.11 5.93
N CYS A 377 11.15 -5.42 5.47
CA CYS A 377 12.13 -6.05 4.57
C CYS A 377 12.91 -7.18 5.26
N LEU A 378 13.22 -7.06 6.56
CA LEU A 378 13.82 -8.16 7.34
C LEU A 378 12.88 -9.35 7.55
N LEU A 379 11.55 -9.15 7.57
CA LEU A 379 10.58 -10.24 7.66
C LEU A 379 10.51 -11.06 6.35
N LEU A 380 10.56 -10.40 5.18
CA LEU A 380 10.54 -11.10 3.88
C LEU A 380 11.83 -11.90 3.62
N VAL A 381 12.99 -11.41 4.08
CA VAL A 381 14.25 -12.17 4.01
C VAL A 381 14.24 -13.37 4.97
N SER A 382 13.50 -13.31 6.08
CA SER A 382 13.40 -14.43 7.04
C SER A 382 12.49 -15.57 6.57
N LEU A 383 11.60 -15.34 5.59
CA LEU A 383 10.71 -16.37 5.03
C LEU A 383 11.33 -17.16 3.86
N CYS A 384 12.51 -16.74 3.36
CA CYS A 384 13.22 -17.42 2.27
C CYS A 384 14.43 -18.27 2.72
N MET A 385 14.64 -18.50 4.02
CA MET A 385 15.68 -19.44 4.47
C MET A 385 15.12 -20.86 4.57
N PRO A 386 15.67 -21.85 3.85
CA PRO A 386 15.25 -23.24 3.99
C PRO A 386 15.62 -23.77 5.37
N ILE A 387 14.62 -24.31 6.06
CA ILE A 387 14.76 -25.08 7.30
C ILE A 387 15.68 -26.28 6.99
N HIS A 388 16.79 -26.41 7.72
CA HIS A 388 17.72 -27.54 7.62
C HIS A 388 17.01 -28.89 7.82
N PRO A 389 17.31 -29.92 6.99
CA PRO A 389 17.06 -31.32 7.33
C PRO A 389 18.21 -31.90 8.19
N PRO A 390 17.99 -33.04 8.90
CA PRO A 390 18.94 -33.54 9.89
C PRO A 390 20.18 -34.21 9.26
N ALA A 391 21.24 -34.26 10.07
CA ALA A 391 22.63 -34.59 9.74
C ALA A 391 22.89 -36.00 9.20
N LEU A 392 23.86 -36.10 8.26
CA LEU A 392 24.78 -37.22 7.99
C LEU A 392 25.98 -36.70 7.14
N PRO A 393 27.13 -37.39 7.05
CA PRO A 393 28.43 -36.78 7.38
C PRO A 393 29.36 -36.46 6.18
N SER A 394 30.10 -35.36 6.36
CA SER A 394 31.46 -35.00 5.89
C SER A 394 31.97 -35.39 4.50
N ALA A 395 32.11 -34.40 3.60
CA ALA A 395 33.27 -34.17 2.68
C ALA A 395 33.18 -32.75 2.04
N PRO A 396 34.24 -32.15 1.45
CA PRO A 396 34.60 -30.75 1.66
C PRO A 396 34.08 -29.73 0.63
N ALA A 397 34.09 -28.47 1.06
CA ALA A 397 33.61 -27.26 0.38
C ALA A 397 34.41 -26.86 -0.89
N PRO A 398 33.81 -25.98 -1.71
CA PRO A 398 34.52 -24.79 -2.17
C PRO A 398 33.79 -23.50 -1.77
N GLU A 399 34.55 -22.57 -1.22
CA GLU A 399 34.13 -21.25 -0.78
C GLU A 399 33.68 -20.38 -1.97
N SER A 400 32.46 -19.82 -1.88
CA SER A 400 32.15 -18.53 -2.52
C SER A 400 31.43 -17.66 -1.50
N ARG A 401 32.19 -16.77 -0.85
CA ARG A 401 31.68 -15.84 0.16
C ARG A 401 30.89 -14.73 -0.53
N CYS A 402 29.60 -14.61 -0.22
CA CYS A 402 28.81 -13.41 -0.52
C CYS A 402 29.31 -12.26 0.39
N PRO A 403 29.77 -11.13 -0.16
CA PRO A 403 30.08 -9.94 0.64
C PRO A 403 28.81 -9.42 1.34
N GLY A 404 28.88 -9.10 2.63
CA GLY A 404 27.75 -8.54 3.40
C GLY A 404 27.03 -9.51 4.35
N LEU A 405 27.22 -10.83 4.20
CA LEU A 405 26.57 -11.83 5.04
C LEU A 405 26.90 -11.66 6.54
N ASN A 406 28.14 -11.26 6.86
CA ASN A 406 28.57 -11.02 8.23
C ASN A 406 27.91 -9.79 8.87
N ALA A 407 27.66 -8.72 8.10
CA ALA A 407 27.00 -7.51 8.60
C ALA A 407 25.51 -7.78 8.87
N SER A 408 24.83 -8.47 7.95
CA SER A 408 23.44 -8.90 8.12
C SER A 408 23.29 -9.88 9.30
N ALA A 409 24.23 -10.82 9.46
CA ALA A 409 24.24 -11.74 10.58
C ALA A 409 24.42 -11.02 11.94
N GLN A 410 25.29 -10.02 12.00
CA GLN A 410 25.46 -9.19 13.20
C GLN A 410 24.18 -8.41 13.53
N GLN A 411 23.55 -7.79 12.53
CA GLN A 411 22.34 -6.99 12.75
C GLN A 411 21.15 -7.86 13.19
N VAL A 412 20.98 -9.05 12.61
CA VAL A 412 19.99 -10.04 13.05
C VAL A 412 20.26 -10.50 14.49
N SER A 413 21.53 -10.72 14.84
CA SER A 413 21.91 -11.08 16.22
C SER A 413 21.52 -9.99 17.22
N SER A 414 21.80 -8.72 16.89
CA SER A 414 21.45 -7.58 17.75
C SER A 414 19.95 -7.41 17.93
N VAL A 415 19.15 -7.55 16.86
CA VAL A 415 17.68 -7.47 16.95
C VAL A 415 17.11 -8.65 17.75
N ARG A 416 17.62 -9.86 17.53
CA ARG A 416 17.19 -11.05 18.27
C ARG A 416 17.50 -10.95 19.75
N GLU A 417 18.60 -10.31 20.10
CA GLU A 417 19.00 -10.02 21.47
C GLU A 417 18.07 -8.98 22.12
N LEU A 418 17.75 -7.89 21.43
CA LEU A 418 16.85 -6.83 21.90
C LEU A 418 15.44 -7.36 22.20
N TYR A 419 14.91 -8.25 21.35
CA TYR A 419 13.57 -8.83 21.50
C TYR A 419 13.58 -10.25 22.11
N ARG A 420 14.71 -10.70 22.68
CA ARG A 420 14.87 -12.07 23.20
C ARG A 420 13.78 -12.46 24.20
N TRP A 421 13.36 -11.51 25.04
CA TRP A 421 12.38 -11.77 26.09
C TRP A 421 10.99 -12.14 25.54
N ILE A 422 10.54 -11.49 24.46
CA ILE A 422 9.22 -11.76 23.89
C ILE A 422 9.25 -12.97 22.95
N LEU A 423 10.37 -13.19 22.26
CA LEU A 423 10.60 -14.37 21.42
C LEU A 423 10.63 -15.68 22.22
N GLN A 424 10.71 -15.61 23.55
CA GLN A 424 10.66 -16.76 24.46
C GLN A 424 9.27 -16.98 25.10
N VAL A 425 8.32 -16.05 24.91
CA VAL A 425 6.95 -16.20 25.41
C VAL A 425 6.20 -17.20 24.50
N PRO A 426 5.61 -18.28 25.05
CA PRO A 426 4.79 -19.18 24.26
C PRO A 426 3.65 -18.44 23.56
N GLU A 427 3.30 -18.84 22.34
CA GLU A 427 2.25 -18.18 21.56
C GLU A 427 0.89 -18.16 22.29
N SER A 428 0.61 -19.18 23.12
CA SER A 428 -0.59 -19.24 23.97
C SER A 428 -0.67 -18.12 25.02
N ASP A 429 0.47 -17.54 25.36
CA ASP A 429 0.64 -16.62 26.48
C ASP A 429 0.91 -15.18 25.98
N LEU A 430 1.07 -15.01 24.66
CA LEU A 430 1.41 -13.75 24.00
C LEU A 430 0.18 -12.84 23.86
N ALA A 431 -0.34 -12.39 25.00
CA ALA A 431 -1.45 -11.43 25.09
C ALA A 431 -1.04 -10.17 25.84
N MET A 432 -1.58 -9.02 25.43
CA MET A 432 -1.52 -7.77 26.19
C MET A 432 -2.82 -7.59 26.97
N ILE A 433 -2.74 -7.49 28.29
CA ILE A 433 -3.90 -7.31 29.18
C ILE A 433 -3.74 -6.00 29.93
N PHE A 434 -4.68 -5.07 29.73
CA PHE A 434 -4.73 -3.82 30.47
C PHE A 434 -5.15 -4.08 31.92
N GLN A 435 -4.32 -3.62 32.86
CA GLN A 435 -4.60 -3.69 34.29
C GLN A 435 -5.20 -2.38 34.80
N GLU A 436 -4.67 -1.24 34.34
CA GLU A 436 -5.13 0.09 34.73
C GLU A 436 -4.82 1.10 33.61
N VAL A 437 -5.74 2.03 33.36
CA VAL A 437 -5.55 3.13 32.40
C VAL A 437 -6.03 4.42 33.05
N LEU A 438 -5.10 5.33 33.37
CA LEU A 438 -5.38 6.64 33.96
C LEU A 438 -5.27 7.70 32.88
N VAL A 439 -6.37 8.39 32.55
CA VAL A 439 -6.45 9.32 31.42
C VAL A 439 -6.58 10.76 31.92
N ASP A 440 -5.79 11.67 31.37
CA ASP A 440 -5.94 13.10 31.60
C ASP A 440 -6.95 13.69 30.59
N LEU A 441 -8.18 13.93 31.05
CA LEU A 441 -9.27 14.44 30.21
C LEU A 441 -9.05 15.88 29.71
N ALA A 442 -8.12 16.65 30.30
CA ALA A 442 -7.79 17.99 29.83
C ALA A 442 -6.79 17.98 28.66
N SER A 443 -6.18 16.84 28.35
CA SER A 443 -5.07 16.71 27.39
C SER A 443 -5.47 16.36 25.95
N LYS A 444 -6.76 16.51 25.59
CA LYS A 444 -7.27 16.14 24.27
C LYS A 444 -6.53 16.88 23.16
N ASN A 445 -5.91 16.14 22.25
CA ASN A 445 -5.25 16.71 21.08
C ASN A 445 -6.22 16.86 19.88
N ALA A 446 -5.75 17.50 18.81
CA ALA A 446 -6.53 17.71 17.58
C ALA A 446 -6.97 16.41 16.86
N LYS A 447 -6.43 15.25 17.25
CA LYS A 447 -6.80 13.92 16.74
C LYS A 447 -7.77 13.17 17.67
N GLY A 448 -8.26 13.83 18.71
CA GLY A 448 -9.19 13.23 19.67
C GLY A 448 -8.57 12.25 20.69
N LEU A 449 -7.23 12.23 20.81
CA LEU A 449 -6.53 11.36 21.75
C LEU A 449 -6.16 12.11 23.03
N TYR A 450 -6.14 11.39 24.15
CA TYR A 450 -5.81 11.88 25.48
C TYR A 450 -4.50 11.26 25.96
N GLN A 451 -3.72 11.98 26.75
CA GLN A 451 -2.59 11.42 27.47
C GLN A 451 -3.09 10.45 28.53
N ALA A 452 -2.47 9.26 28.59
CA ALA A 452 -2.81 8.25 29.55
C ALA A 452 -1.56 7.55 30.10
N ARG A 453 -1.62 7.21 31.39
CA ARG A 453 -0.69 6.28 32.03
C ARG A 453 -1.34 4.90 32.04
N VAL A 454 -0.69 3.96 31.36
CA VAL A 454 -1.19 2.60 31.17
C VAL A 454 -0.34 1.63 31.97
N ARG A 455 -1.00 0.77 32.74
CA ARG A 455 -0.43 -0.41 33.35
C ARG A 455 -1.01 -1.63 32.66
N ALA A 456 -0.16 -2.49 32.10
CA ALA A 456 -0.58 -3.67 31.37
C ALA A 456 0.37 -4.84 31.62
N THR A 457 -0.05 -6.05 31.26
CA THR A 457 0.84 -7.21 31.16
C THR A 457 0.97 -7.66 29.72
N VAL A 458 2.18 -7.89 29.24
CA VAL A 458 2.46 -8.49 27.92
C VAL A 458 3.21 -9.80 28.16
N GLY A 459 2.65 -10.94 27.75
CA GLY A 459 3.33 -12.23 27.96
C GLY A 459 3.63 -12.50 29.44
N HIS A 460 2.66 -12.22 30.32
CA HIS A 460 2.79 -12.23 31.80
C HIS A 460 3.74 -11.20 32.41
N LYS A 461 4.46 -10.40 31.62
CA LYS A 461 5.34 -9.34 32.11
C LYS A 461 4.57 -8.05 32.34
N GLY A 462 4.52 -7.59 33.59
CA GLY A 462 3.93 -6.29 33.92
C GLY A 462 4.79 -5.13 33.43
N THR A 463 4.17 -4.17 32.74
CA THR A 463 4.80 -2.93 32.28
C THR A 463 3.90 -1.73 32.61
N THR A 464 4.51 -0.56 32.75
CA THR A 464 3.82 0.71 32.95
C THR A 464 4.44 1.77 32.07
N PHE A 465 3.64 2.44 31.26
CA PHE A 465 4.11 3.40 30.28
C PHE A 465 3.09 4.53 30.09
N ALA A 466 3.54 5.65 29.54
CA ALA A 466 2.68 6.76 29.14
C ALA A 466 2.44 6.69 27.62
N GLY A 467 1.21 6.90 27.20
CA GLY A 467 0.82 6.85 25.79
C GLY A 467 -0.39 7.74 25.52
N LEU A 468 -0.77 7.81 24.25
CA LEU A 468 -2.00 8.48 23.82
C LEU A 468 -3.09 7.43 23.65
N ILE A 469 -4.27 7.66 24.21
CA ILE A 469 -5.42 6.76 24.10
C ILE A 469 -6.65 7.52 23.63
N GLY A 470 -7.42 6.89 22.73
CA GLY A 470 -8.75 7.36 22.38
C GLY A 470 -9.80 6.79 23.33
N LEU A 471 -10.81 7.59 23.68
CA LEU A 471 -11.90 7.15 24.57
C LEU A 471 -13.15 6.67 23.82
N GLU A 472 -13.21 6.94 22.51
CA GLU A 472 -14.25 6.47 21.59
C GLU A 472 -13.72 5.29 20.78
N ASN A 473 -14.57 4.35 20.34
CA ASN A 473 -14.14 3.10 19.67
C ASN A 473 -13.09 3.34 18.57
N ASP A 474 -13.35 4.21 17.60
CA ASP A 474 -12.44 4.44 16.47
C ASP A 474 -11.09 5.01 16.92
N SER A 475 -11.13 5.97 17.85
CA SER A 475 -9.93 6.58 18.43
C SER A 475 -9.14 5.60 19.31
N LEU A 476 -9.84 4.70 20.00
CA LEU A 476 -9.27 3.65 20.84
C LEU A 476 -8.54 2.64 19.97
N TYR A 477 -9.20 2.10 18.93
CA TYR A 477 -8.59 1.18 17.97
C TYR A 477 -7.35 1.79 17.28
N ARG A 478 -7.41 3.06 16.86
CA ARG A 478 -6.27 3.78 16.28
C ARG A 478 -5.11 3.97 17.26
N SER A 479 -5.38 4.05 18.56
CA SER A 479 -4.35 4.17 19.59
C SER A 479 -3.66 2.85 19.95
N MET A 480 -4.29 1.70 19.69
CA MET A 480 -3.81 0.39 20.13
C MET A 480 -2.42 0.00 19.58
N PRO A 481 -2.10 0.16 18.29
CA PRO A 481 -0.76 -0.18 17.79
C PRO A 481 0.36 0.61 18.49
N GLY A 482 0.11 1.88 18.80
CA GLY A 482 1.04 2.73 19.54
C GLY A 482 1.21 2.28 21.00
N LEU A 483 0.11 1.91 21.67
CA LEU A 483 0.15 1.39 23.03
C LEU A 483 0.86 0.03 23.11
N ILE A 484 0.67 -0.84 22.12
CA ILE A 484 1.37 -2.12 22.01
C ILE A 484 2.86 -1.89 21.80
N ALA A 485 3.26 -1.02 20.89
CA ALA A 485 4.67 -0.69 20.66
C ALA A 485 5.34 -0.15 21.94
N LEU A 486 4.68 0.78 22.65
CA LEU A 486 5.16 1.31 23.92
C LEU A 486 5.26 0.22 25.00
N ALA A 487 4.33 -0.73 25.04
CA ALA A 487 4.39 -1.85 25.99
C ALA A 487 5.57 -2.80 25.70
N LEU A 488 5.92 -2.99 24.43
CA LEU A 488 7.05 -3.80 23.99
C LEU A 488 8.40 -3.13 24.27
N GLU A 489 8.49 -1.81 24.09
CA GLU A 489 9.68 -1.01 24.38
C GLU A 489 9.94 -0.84 25.88
N ASN A 490 8.89 -0.63 26.68
CA ASN A 490 9.00 -0.52 28.15
C ASN A 490 9.01 -1.89 28.85
N GLY A 491 9.13 -2.97 28.09
CA GLY A 491 9.29 -4.33 28.56
C GLY A 491 10.72 -4.70 28.94
N GLU A 492 11.64 -3.76 29.17
CA GLU A 492 12.99 -4.07 29.65
C GLU A 492 12.98 -4.52 31.13
N PRO A 493 13.92 -5.38 31.58
CA PRO A 493 14.03 -5.75 32.99
C PRO A 493 14.44 -4.52 33.81
N LEU A 494 13.59 -4.13 34.77
CA LEU A 494 14.07 -3.40 35.94
C LEU A 494 15.17 -4.25 36.57
N GLY A 495 16.41 -3.79 36.48
CA GLY A 495 17.49 -4.29 37.32
C GLY A 495 17.04 -4.20 38.76
N LEU A 496 16.79 -5.35 39.38
CA LEU A 496 16.60 -5.44 40.82
C LEU A 496 17.89 -4.91 41.46
N PRO A 497 17.81 -3.96 42.42
CA PRO A 497 18.99 -3.60 43.19
C PRO A 497 19.40 -4.83 43.99
N VAL A 498 20.58 -5.35 43.67
CA VAL A 498 21.29 -6.33 44.48
C VAL A 498 21.52 -5.69 45.85
N LYS A 499 20.70 -6.06 46.83
CA LYS A 499 21.07 -5.89 48.24
C LYS A 499 22.26 -6.80 48.50
N THR A 500 23.47 -6.24 48.41
CA THR A 500 24.63 -6.84 49.04
C THR A 500 24.45 -6.73 50.54
N GLY A 501 23.90 -7.77 51.15
CA GLY A 501 24.04 -8.00 52.58
C GLY A 501 25.49 -8.35 52.86
N SER A 502 26.29 -7.35 53.27
CA SER A 502 27.48 -7.62 54.04
C SER A 502 27.05 -7.83 55.49
N LYS A 503 27.52 -8.94 56.06
CA LYS A 503 27.51 -9.18 57.51
C LYS A 503 28.17 -8.01 58.24
N GLY A 504 27.61 -7.71 59.40
CA GLY A 504 28.05 -6.75 60.41
C GLY A 504 27.03 -6.77 61.53
#